data_AF-A0A962AXY5-F1
#
_entry.id   AF-A0A962AXY5-F1
#
_cell.length_a   1.000
_cell.length_b   1.000
_cell.length_c   1.000
_cell.angle_alpha   90.00
_cell.angle_beta   90.00
_cell.angle_gamma   90.00
#
_symmetry.space_group_name_H-M   'P 1'
#
loop_
_entity.id
_entity.type
_entity.pdbx_description
1 polymer ?
#
loop_
_entity_poly.entity_id
_entity_poly.type
_entity_poly.pdbx_seq_one_letter_code
_entity_poly.pdbx_strand_id
1 'polypeptide(L)'
;VQSAQRMGAEGIKITCSGRLGGAEIARTEWYREGRVPLHTLRADIDYATAEGLTAYGIIGIKVWIFKGEILEHDPMASERRAMEQQPGSGSRPRRSDGPSA
;
A
#
# COMPACT_ATOMS: atom_id res chain seq x y z
N VAL A 1 1.01 -8.08 7.73
CA VAL A 1 -0.44 -8.19 7.99
C VAL A 1 -0.80 -7.53 9.32
N GLN A 2 -0.28 -8.02 10.45
CA GLN A 2 -0.54 -7.46 11.80
C GLN A 2 -0.32 -5.94 11.93
N SER A 3 0.73 -5.39 11.33
CA SER A 3 0.98 -3.94 11.38
C SER A 3 -0.14 -3.12 10.75
N ALA A 4 -0.77 -3.62 9.68
CA ALA A 4 -1.87 -2.91 9.01
C ALA A 4 -3.14 -2.92 9.86
N GLN A 5 -3.46 -4.04 10.52
CA GLN A 5 -4.56 -4.08 11.48
C GLN A 5 -4.33 -3.14 12.68
N ARG A 6 -3.09 -3.08 13.19
CA ARG A 6 -2.73 -2.14 14.26
C ARG A 6 -2.91 -0.68 13.85
N MET A 7 -2.74 -0.36 12.57
CA MET A 7 -3.00 0.97 12.00
C MET A 7 -4.48 1.22 11.68
N GLY A 8 -5.39 0.33 12.09
CA GLY A 8 -6.83 0.52 11.96
C GLY A 8 -7.44 0.04 10.64
N ALA A 9 -6.74 -0.77 9.84
CA ALA A 9 -7.34 -1.39 8.67
C ALA A 9 -8.40 -2.42 9.07
N GLU A 10 -9.62 -2.30 8.54
CA GLU A 10 -10.71 -3.25 8.75
C GLU A 10 -10.47 -4.61 8.08
N GLY A 11 -9.63 -4.63 7.04
CA GLY A 11 -9.12 -5.86 6.48
C GLY A 11 -7.96 -5.66 5.53
N ILE A 12 -7.21 -6.73 5.32
CA ILE A 12 -6.04 -6.75 4.46
C ILE A 12 -5.97 -8.09 3.74
N LYS A 13 -5.61 -8.05 2.46
CA LYS A 13 -5.23 -9.21 1.67
C LYS A 13 -3.87 -8.93 1.06
N ILE A 14 -2.94 -9.85 1.24
CA ILE A 14 -1.62 -9.83 0.60
C ILE A 14 -1.52 -11.08 -0.27
N THR A 15 -1.05 -10.94 -1.50
CA THR A 15 -0.79 -12.05 -2.41
C THR A 15 0.63 -11.91 -2.95
N CYS A 16 1.44 -12.92 -2.72
CA CYS A 16 2.80 -13.03 -3.21
C CYS A 16 2.86 -14.13 -4.26
N SER A 17 3.46 -13.85 -5.41
CA SER A 17 3.56 -14.77 -6.54
C SER A 17 4.99 -14.82 -7.05
N GLY A 18 5.47 -16.01 -7.41
CA GLY A 18 6.81 -16.22 -7.94
C GLY A 18 7.53 -17.38 -7.28
N ARG A 19 8.85 -17.41 -7.40
CA ARG A 19 9.71 -18.46 -6.81
C ARG A 19 9.95 -18.21 -5.33
N LEU A 20 8.89 -18.32 -4.53
CA LEU A 20 8.90 -18.04 -3.10
C LEU A 20 9.93 -18.91 -2.38
N GLY A 21 10.83 -18.29 -1.61
CA GLY A 21 11.89 -19.00 -0.88
C GLY A 21 12.97 -19.66 -1.75
N GLY A 22 13.06 -19.31 -3.05
CA GLY A 22 14.02 -19.94 -3.97
C GLY A 22 13.55 -21.29 -4.54
N ALA A 23 12.27 -21.64 -4.35
CA ALA A 23 11.69 -22.84 -4.93
C ALA A 23 11.85 -22.88 -6.46
N GLU A 24 12.02 -24.08 -7.00
CA GLU A 24 12.16 -24.30 -8.45
C GLU A 24 10.87 -23.95 -9.21
N ILE A 25 9.72 -24.23 -8.59
CA ILE A 25 8.40 -23.98 -9.17
C ILE A 25 7.79 -22.72 -8.53
N ALA A 26 7.30 -21.81 -9.37
CA ALA A 26 6.62 -20.61 -8.91
C ALA A 26 5.26 -20.95 -8.26
N ARG A 27 4.95 -20.29 -7.14
CA ARG A 27 3.70 -20.45 -6.41
C ARG A 27 3.08 -19.10 -6.10
N THR A 28 1.77 -19.10 -5.89
CA THR A 28 1.04 -17.93 -5.41
C THR A 28 0.49 -18.23 -4.04
N GLU A 29 0.99 -17.54 -3.03
CA GLU A 29 0.52 -17.63 -1.65
C GLU A 29 -0.19 -16.35 -1.29
N TRP A 30 -1.30 -16.46 -0.57
CA TRP A 30 -2.06 -15.32 -0.12
C TRP A 30 -2.42 -15.45 1.35
N TYR A 31 -2.39 -14.32 2.03
CA TYR A 31 -2.84 -14.17 3.40
C TYR A 31 -3.93 -13.11 3.42
N ARG A 32 -5.03 -13.41 4.12
CA ARG A 32 -6.14 -12.49 4.31
C ARG A 32 -6.49 -12.44 5.79
N GLU A 33 -6.69 -11.23 6.29
CA GLU A 33 -7.11 -10.97 7.66
C GLU A 33 -8.17 -9.87 7.67
N GLY A 34 -9.24 -10.04 8.44
CA GLY A 34 -10.37 -9.12 8.43
C GLY A 34 -11.26 -9.23 7.17
N ARG A 35 -12.05 -8.18 6.90
CA ARG A 35 -13.01 -8.14 5.80
C ARG A 35 -12.42 -7.40 4.58
N VAL A 36 -12.51 -8.00 3.40
CA VAL A 36 -12.06 -7.36 2.14
C VAL A 36 -13.11 -7.63 1.05
N PRO A 37 -14.17 -6.79 0.97
CA PRO A 37 -15.28 -7.00 0.04
C PRO A 37 -14.94 -6.49 -1.37
N LEU A 38 -14.39 -7.35 -2.22
CA LEU A 38 -13.94 -6.98 -3.58
C LEU A 38 -15.07 -6.67 -4.58
N HIS A 39 -16.32 -7.02 -4.25
CA HIS A 39 -17.48 -6.79 -5.11
C HIS A 39 -18.29 -5.54 -4.71
N THR A 40 -17.95 -4.92 -3.58
CA THR A 40 -18.71 -3.80 -3.03
C THR A 40 -18.07 -2.49 -3.50
N LEU A 41 -18.69 -1.81 -4.47
CA LEU A 41 -18.12 -0.57 -5.05
C LEU A 41 -17.97 0.58 -4.04
N ARG A 42 -18.84 0.64 -3.02
CA ARG A 42 -18.76 1.65 -1.93
C ARG A 42 -17.62 1.39 -0.92
N ALA A 43 -16.93 0.25 -1.03
CA ALA A 43 -15.83 -0.09 -0.13
C ALA A 43 -14.59 0.73 -0.49
N ASP A 44 -14.02 1.40 0.50
CA ASP A 44 -12.71 2.03 0.40
C ASP A 44 -11.62 0.95 0.43
N ILE A 45 -11.12 0.61 -0.75
CA ILE A 45 -10.05 -0.37 -0.92
C ILE A 45 -8.86 0.26 -1.63
N ASP A 46 -7.74 0.35 -0.93
CA ASP A 46 -6.44 0.69 -1.51
C ASP A 46 -5.80 -0.56 -2.10
N TYR A 47 -5.45 -0.50 -3.38
CA TYR A 47 -4.71 -1.54 -4.09
C TYR A 47 -3.34 -1.03 -4.51
N ALA A 48 -2.31 -1.84 -4.24
CA ALA A 48 -0.96 -1.56 -4.69
C ALA A 48 -0.27 -2.85 -5.18
N THR A 49 0.62 -2.67 -6.15
CA THR A 49 1.50 -3.73 -6.65
C THR A 49 2.94 -3.33 -6.49
N ALA A 50 3.79 -4.29 -6.13
CA ALA A 50 5.23 -4.11 -6.06
C ALA A 50 5.93 -5.36 -6.60
N GLU A 51 7.13 -5.17 -7.12
CA GLU A 51 7.99 -6.23 -7.61
C GLU A 51 9.22 -6.35 -6.70
N GLY A 52 9.52 -7.57 -6.27
CA GLY A 52 10.73 -7.91 -5.54
C GLY A 52 11.74 -8.56 -6.47
N LEU A 53 12.85 -7.87 -6.75
CA LEU A 53 13.98 -8.43 -7.49
C LEU A 53 14.77 -9.36 -6.56
N THR A 54 14.87 -10.64 -6.92
CA THR A 54 15.64 -11.63 -6.18
C THR A 54 16.63 -12.34 -7.09
N ALA A 55 17.63 -13.01 -6.51
CA ALA A 55 18.62 -13.77 -7.29
C ALA A 55 17.99 -14.88 -8.15
N TYR A 56 16.80 -15.36 -7.78
CA TYR A 56 16.10 -16.45 -8.47
C TYR A 56 15.00 -15.97 -9.43
N GLY A 57 14.83 -14.66 -9.59
CA GLY A 57 13.83 -14.03 -10.45
C GLY A 57 13.02 -12.95 -9.74
N ILE A 58 11.86 -12.63 -10.32
CA ILE A 58 10.98 -11.57 -9.81
C ILE A 58 9.86 -12.18 -8.97
N ILE A 59 9.59 -11.58 -7.82
CA ILE A 59 8.43 -11.88 -6.96
C ILE A 59 7.41 -10.75 -7.14
N GLY A 60 6.21 -11.09 -7.58
CA GLY A 60 5.10 -10.15 -7.67
C GLY A 60 4.32 -10.09 -6.36
N ILE A 61 4.18 -8.91 -5.78
CA ILE A 61 3.44 -8.66 -4.54
C ILE A 61 2.22 -7.79 -4.87
N LYS A 62 1.04 -8.24 -4.46
CA LYS A 62 -0.23 -7.52 -4.60
C LYS A 62 -0.85 -7.35 -3.23
N VAL A 63 -1.22 -6.12 -2.89
CA VAL A 63 -1.78 -5.77 -1.57
C VAL A 63 -3.11 -5.07 -1.76
N TRP A 64 -4.10 -5.48 -0.98
CA TRP A 64 -5.39 -4.81 -0.83
C TRP A 64 -5.57 -4.45 0.65
N ILE A 65 -5.90 -3.20 0.94
CA ILE A 65 -6.18 -2.70 2.28
C ILE A 65 -7.59 -2.12 2.26
N PHE A 66 -8.48 -2.67 3.08
CA PHE A 66 -9.84 -2.17 3.28
C PHE A 66 -9.84 -1.22 4.48
N LYS A 67 -10.23 0.03 4.24
CA LYS A 67 -10.26 1.11 5.24
C LYS A 67 -11.65 1.39 5.81
N GLY A 68 -12.70 0.81 5.23
CA GLY A 68 -14.10 1.06 5.60
C GLY A 68 -14.97 1.35 4.39
N GLU A 69 -16.23 1.75 4.61
CA GLU A 69 -17.14 2.16 3.53
C GLU A 69 -17.20 3.68 3.42
N ILE A 70 -17.23 4.21 2.19
CA ILE A 70 -17.48 5.64 1.94
C ILE A 70 -19.01 5.79 1.81
N LEU A 71 -19.66 6.40 2.80
CA LEU A 71 -21.05 6.81 2.65
C LEU A 71 -21.10 8.00 1.68
N GLU A 72 -21.99 7.94 0.69
CA GLU A 72 -22.16 8.90 -0.44
C GLU A 72 -22.51 10.35 -0.04
N HIS A 73 -22.37 10.76 1.23
CA HIS A 73 -22.72 12.09 1.73
C HIS A 73 -21.60 12.87 2.40
N ASP A 74 -20.35 12.43 2.28
CA ASP A 74 -19.21 13.16 2.84
C ASP A 74 -18.36 13.80 1.71
N PRO A 75 -18.68 15.03 1.25
CA PRO A 75 -17.98 15.70 0.15
C PRO A 75 -16.48 15.95 0.45
N MET A 76 -16.02 15.72 1.68
CA MET A 76 -14.63 15.84 2.10
C MET A 76 -13.83 14.53 2.01
N ALA A 77 -14.43 13.41 1.60
CA ALA A 77 -13.71 12.13 1.53
C ALA A 77 -12.58 12.12 0.48
N SER A 78 -12.77 12.80 -0.65
CA SER A 78 -11.73 13.00 -1.67
C SER A 78 -10.64 13.97 -1.21
N GLU A 79 -11.02 15.06 -0.52
CA GLU A 79 -10.09 16.05 0.04
C GLU A 79 -9.23 15.48 1.17
N ARG A 80 -9.79 14.67 2.07
CA ARG A 80 -9.03 14.00 3.15
C ARG A 80 -7.99 13.04 2.59
N ARG A 81 -8.34 12.25 1.57
CA ARG A 81 -7.36 11.39 0.86
C ARG A 81 -6.23 12.21 0.21
N ALA A 82 -6.57 13.36 -0.38
CA ALA A 82 -5.59 14.25 -1.00
C ALA A 82 -4.66 14.91 0.05
N MET A 83 -5.18 15.25 1.23
CA MET A 83 -4.39 15.78 2.36
C MET A 83 -3.49 14.73 3.00
N GLU A 84 -3.95 13.48 3.18
CA GLU A 84 -3.14 12.40 3.76
C GLU A 84 -1.98 11.95 2.84
N GLN A 85 -2.13 12.12 1.52
CA GLN A 85 -1.07 11.81 0.53
C GLN A 85 0.05 12.85 0.46
N GLN A 86 0.05 13.89 1.30
CA GLN A 86 1.15 14.84 1.42
C GLN A 86 2.09 14.45 2.57
N PRO A 87 3.13 13.62 2.34
CA PRO A 87 4.19 13.48 3.30
C PRO A 87 4.99 14.79 3.27
N GLY A 88 4.84 15.59 4.33
CA GLY A 88 5.74 16.63 4.79
C GLY A 88 6.45 17.46 3.71
N SER A 89 6.06 18.73 3.59
CA SER A 89 6.96 19.79 3.12
C SER A 89 8.20 19.86 4.01
N GLY A 90 9.14 18.95 3.81
CA GLY A 90 10.45 18.97 4.41
C GLY A 90 11.21 20.12 3.78
N SER A 91 11.13 21.31 4.40
CA SER A 91 12.03 22.43 4.18
C SER A 91 13.46 21.94 4.37
N ARG A 92 14.10 21.46 3.28
CA ARG A 92 15.54 21.29 3.24
C ARG A 92 16.15 22.69 3.21
N PRO A 93 16.99 23.08 4.18
CA PRO A 93 17.59 24.40 4.18
C PRO A 93 18.47 24.52 2.93
N ARG A 94 18.27 25.61 2.20
CA ARG A 94 19.06 25.99 1.03
C ARG A 94 20.50 26.17 1.51
N ARG A 95 21.38 25.19 1.24
CA ARG A 95 22.82 25.35 1.44
C ARG A 95 23.27 26.54 0.59
N SER A 96 23.73 27.59 1.25
CA SER A 96 24.37 28.74 0.62
C SER A 96 25.80 28.33 0.25
N ASP A 97 25.98 27.73 -0.92
CA ASP A 97 27.27 27.71 -1.58
C ASP A 97 27.49 29.08 -2.22
N GLY A 98 28.37 29.88 -1.63
CA GLY A 98 28.91 31.08 -2.24
C GLY A 98 30.43 31.00 -2.25
N PRO A 99 31.09 30.98 -3.42
CA PRO A 99 32.49 31.35 -3.50
C PRO A 99 32.57 32.83 -3.89
N SER A 100 33.04 33.69 -2.98
CA SER A 100 33.59 34.99 -3.37
C SER A 100 34.69 35.45 -2.40
N ALA A 101 35.93 35.12 -2.74
CA ALA A 101 37.17 35.89 -2.56
C ALA A 101 38.36 34.93 -2.69
#